data_AF-A0A1Z8MQY2-F1
#
_entry.id   AF-A0A1Z8MQY2-F1
#
_cell.length_a   1.000
_cell.length_b   1.000
_cell.length_c   1.000
_cell.angle_alpha   90.00
_cell.angle_beta   90.00
_cell.angle_gamma   90.00
#
_symmetry.space_group_name_H-M   'P 1'
#
loop_
_entity.id
_entity.type
_entity.pdbx_description
1 polymer ?
#
loop_
_entity_poly.entity_id
_entity_poly.type
_entity_poly.pdbx_seq_one_letter_code
_entity_poly.pdbx_strand_id
1 'polypeptide(L)'
;MLVESGSVGGLGGAGLSLNLGGRIMTLRGGTTRMSNGAGIHGVEGVIDLSNHAALLTRFITDSTVSLSDESTLRFYGGDQPVVESTIDLRSFDAVVLFNNETPDDFLLEHLNKFTVFGAPAEEGVNIRVTTFNGVLGAQVQALAVPEPSSVAVYAALSLGLFVRRRRC
;
A
#
# COMPACT_ATOMS: atom_id res chain seq x y z
N MET A 1 -4.45 -19.13 4.46
CA MET A 1 -5.17 -18.73 5.70
C MET A 1 -6.24 -17.73 5.31
N LEU A 2 -7.46 -17.85 5.83
CA LEU A 2 -8.53 -16.88 5.59
C LEU A 2 -8.93 -16.24 6.92
N VAL A 3 -9.00 -14.90 6.93
CA VAL A 3 -9.54 -14.12 8.04
C VAL A 3 -10.63 -13.22 7.49
N GLU A 4 -11.85 -13.38 7.97
CA GLU A 4 -13.01 -12.57 7.54
C GLU A 4 -13.43 -11.54 8.60
N SER A 5 -13.09 -11.78 9.87
CA SER A 5 -13.36 -10.85 10.97
C SER A 5 -12.55 -11.22 12.23
N GLY A 6 -12.58 -10.36 13.24
CA GLY A 6 -11.90 -10.57 14.52
C GLY A 6 -10.41 -10.22 14.50
N SER A 7 -9.67 -10.67 15.51
CA SER A 7 -8.23 -10.38 15.65
C SER A 7 -7.41 -11.65 15.87
N VAL A 8 -6.66 -12.07 14.85
CA VAL A 8 -5.70 -13.18 14.97
C VAL A 8 -4.44 -12.67 15.65
N GLY A 9 -3.98 -13.38 16.69
CA GLY A 9 -2.86 -12.99 17.55
C GLY A 9 -3.25 -12.14 18.76
N GLY A 10 -4.49 -11.65 18.84
CA GLY A 10 -4.95 -10.80 19.94
C GLY A 10 -4.13 -9.51 20.09
N LEU A 11 -4.18 -8.88 21.27
CA LEU A 11 -3.48 -7.62 21.53
C LEU A 11 -1.94 -7.76 21.52
N GLY A 12 -1.42 -8.92 21.95
CA GLY A 12 0.02 -9.21 21.99
C GLY A 12 0.62 -9.68 20.67
N GLY A 13 -0.22 -10.06 19.71
CA GLY A 13 0.19 -10.64 18.44
C GLY A 13 0.67 -12.09 18.55
N ALA A 14 0.78 -12.77 17.41
CA ALA A 14 1.35 -14.12 17.34
C ALA A 14 2.87 -14.08 17.59
N GLY A 15 3.33 -14.91 18.54
CA GLY A 15 4.73 -14.93 19.02
C GLY A 15 5.75 -15.49 18.02
N LEU A 16 5.33 -16.40 17.14
CA LEU A 16 6.18 -17.02 16.12
C LEU A 16 5.89 -16.41 14.74
N SER A 17 6.91 -16.30 13.90
CA SER A 17 6.74 -15.87 12.51
C SER A 17 5.82 -16.83 11.76
N LEU A 18 4.94 -16.27 10.94
CA LEU A 18 4.04 -17.05 10.09
C LEU A 18 4.79 -17.43 8.82
N ASN A 19 4.86 -18.72 8.52
CA ASN A 19 5.40 -19.22 7.26
C ASN A 19 4.25 -19.58 6.31
N LEU A 20 4.15 -18.88 5.18
CA LEU A 20 3.19 -19.18 4.13
C LEU A 20 3.69 -20.25 3.15
N GLY A 21 5.02 -20.39 2.99
CA GLY A 21 5.59 -20.98 1.78
C GLY A 21 4.97 -20.32 0.54
N GLY A 22 4.70 -21.10 -0.50
CA GLY A 22 4.01 -20.62 -1.72
C GLY A 22 2.48 -20.56 -1.61
N ARG A 23 1.93 -20.24 -0.43
CA ARG A 23 0.48 -20.23 -0.19
C ARG A 23 -0.07 -18.82 -0.06
N ILE A 24 -1.40 -18.75 -0.13
CA ILE A 24 -2.16 -17.51 -0.02
C ILE A 24 -2.66 -17.32 1.42
N MET A 25 -2.41 -16.13 1.95
CA MET A 25 -3.11 -15.53 3.09
C MET A 25 -4.07 -14.47 2.59
N THR A 26 -5.34 -14.57 2.94
CA THR A 26 -6.38 -13.61 2.58
C THR A 26 -6.99 -13.04 3.85
N LEU A 27 -6.96 -11.72 3.98
CA LEU A 27 -7.66 -10.96 4.99
C LEU A 27 -8.76 -10.16 4.29
N ARG A 28 -10.02 -10.52 4.58
CA ARG A 28 -11.23 -9.85 4.08
C ARG A 28 -11.92 -9.17 5.26
N GLY A 29 -11.28 -8.12 5.78
CA GLY A 29 -11.58 -7.52 7.07
C GLY A 29 -10.85 -8.15 8.25
N GLY A 30 -11.16 -7.66 9.45
CA GLY A 30 -10.49 -8.07 10.68
C GLY A 30 -9.03 -7.62 10.77
N THR A 31 -8.32 -8.13 11.76
CA THR A 31 -6.92 -7.79 12.02
C THR A 31 -6.10 -9.05 12.20
N THR A 32 -4.95 -9.13 11.56
CA THR A 32 -3.89 -10.07 11.96
C THR A 32 -2.73 -9.28 12.54
N ARG A 33 -2.28 -9.70 13.72
CA ARG A 33 -1.17 -9.07 14.42
C ARG A 33 -0.09 -10.11 14.71
N MET A 34 1.12 -9.85 14.23
CA MET A 34 2.32 -10.53 14.70
C MET A 34 2.87 -9.80 15.94
N SER A 35 3.60 -10.51 16.79
CA SER A 35 4.27 -9.91 17.95
C SER A 35 5.50 -9.09 17.55
N ASN A 36 6.02 -8.25 18.43
CA ASN A 36 7.11 -7.30 18.12
C ASN A 36 8.38 -7.92 17.47
N GLY A 37 8.63 -9.22 17.68
CA GLY A 37 9.76 -9.94 17.07
C GLY A 37 9.38 -10.80 15.85
N ALA A 38 8.10 -11.00 15.59
CA ALA A 38 7.61 -11.91 14.57
C ALA A 38 7.25 -11.18 13.26
N GLY A 39 7.54 -11.85 12.15
CA GLY A 39 7.23 -11.38 10.80
C GLY A 39 6.45 -12.42 10.01
N ILE A 40 6.27 -12.16 8.73
CA ILE A 40 5.73 -13.13 7.78
C ILE A 40 6.82 -13.49 6.79
N HIS A 41 6.98 -14.78 6.56
CA HIS A 41 7.84 -15.33 5.53
C HIS A 41 6.99 -16.18 4.61
N GLY A 42 7.18 -16.04 3.31
CA GLY A 42 6.46 -16.87 2.36
C GLY A 42 7.23 -16.94 1.08
N VAL A 43 8.03 -17.98 0.88
CA VAL A 43 8.69 -18.23 -0.41
C VAL A 43 7.63 -18.35 -1.50
N GLU A 44 7.49 -17.31 -2.34
CA GLU A 44 6.39 -17.17 -3.32
C GLU A 44 4.99 -17.06 -2.66
N GLY A 45 4.96 -16.54 -1.43
CA GLY A 45 3.73 -16.34 -0.67
C GLY A 45 2.92 -15.15 -1.21
N VAL A 46 1.60 -15.24 -1.08
CA VAL A 46 0.70 -14.14 -1.46
C VAL A 46 -0.11 -13.70 -0.26
N ILE A 47 -0.18 -12.40 -0.02
CA ILE A 47 -0.96 -11.78 1.04
C ILE A 47 -1.93 -10.79 0.42
N ASP A 48 -3.23 -11.06 0.54
CA ASP A 48 -4.28 -10.20 -0.01
C ASP A 48 -5.10 -9.56 1.11
N LEU A 49 -5.13 -8.23 1.15
CA LEU A 49 -5.87 -7.41 2.10
C LEU A 49 -6.99 -6.69 1.38
N SER A 50 -8.23 -6.94 1.81
CA SER A 50 -9.43 -6.26 1.31
C SER A 50 -10.44 -6.08 2.44
N ASN A 51 -11.50 -5.30 2.16
CA ASN A 51 -12.62 -5.06 3.05
C ASN A 51 -12.19 -4.56 4.45
N HIS A 52 -11.42 -3.48 4.50
CA HIS A 52 -10.92 -2.88 5.76
C HIS A 52 -10.03 -3.81 6.59
N ALA A 53 -9.30 -4.73 5.94
CA ALA A 53 -8.37 -5.62 6.62
C ALA A 53 -7.17 -4.85 7.18
N ALA A 54 -6.67 -5.28 8.34
CA ALA A 54 -5.44 -4.78 8.92
C ALA A 54 -4.41 -5.91 9.14
N LEU A 55 -3.19 -5.74 8.63
CA LEU A 55 -2.05 -6.59 8.94
C LEU A 55 -0.97 -5.78 9.66
N LEU A 56 -0.60 -6.22 10.86
CA LEU A 56 0.48 -5.62 11.63
C LEU A 56 1.60 -6.65 11.78
N THR A 57 2.80 -6.32 11.30
CA THR A 57 3.94 -7.25 11.27
C THR A 57 5.28 -6.53 11.45
N ARG A 58 6.34 -7.25 11.86
CA ARG A 58 7.68 -6.66 11.96
C ARG A 58 8.27 -6.46 10.57
N PHE A 59 8.18 -7.51 9.76
CA PHE A 59 8.72 -7.59 8.42
C PHE A 59 7.88 -8.55 7.57
N ILE A 60 8.02 -8.46 6.26
CA ILE A 60 7.56 -9.43 5.26
C ILE A 60 8.76 -9.82 4.39
N THR A 61 8.89 -11.13 4.14
CA THR A 61 9.96 -11.72 3.33
C THR A 61 9.40 -12.64 2.23
N ASP A 62 10.01 -12.57 1.04
CA ASP A 62 9.78 -13.45 -0.12
C ASP A 62 8.34 -13.44 -0.70
N SER A 63 7.52 -12.46 -0.35
CA SER A 63 6.07 -12.48 -0.62
C SER A 63 5.59 -11.31 -1.51
N THR A 64 4.46 -11.50 -2.19
CA THR A 64 3.70 -10.42 -2.83
C THR A 64 2.51 -10.05 -1.96
N VAL A 65 2.32 -8.75 -1.72
CA VAL A 65 1.22 -8.20 -0.93
C VAL A 65 0.34 -7.31 -1.81
N SER A 66 -0.97 -7.44 -1.73
CA SER A 66 -1.93 -6.51 -2.35
C SER A 66 -2.87 -5.90 -1.31
N LEU A 67 -3.09 -4.59 -1.41
CA LEU A 67 -4.02 -3.86 -0.56
C LEU A 67 -5.13 -3.23 -1.41
N SER A 68 -6.38 -3.59 -1.14
CA SER A 68 -7.59 -3.02 -1.74
C SER A 68 -8.50 -2.40 -0.65
N ASP A 69 -9.48 -1.60 -1.05
CA ASP A 69 -10.39 -0.87 -0.15
C ASP A 69 -9.62 -0.02 0.87
N GLU A 70 -10.20 0.27 2.05
CA GLU A 70 -9.54 0.98 3.16
C GLU A 70 -8.63 0.07 4.02
N SER A 71 -7.92 -0.87 3.38
CA SER A 71 -7.05 -1.82 4.09
C SER A 71 -5.73 -1.19 4.54
N THR A 72 -5.18 -1.70 5.64
CA THR A 72 -3.94 -1.19 6.25
C THR A 72 -2.89 -2.29 6.42
N LEU A 73 -1.68 -2.04 5.93
CA LEU A 73 -0.49 -2.81 6.29
C LEU A 73 0.40 -1.93 7.17
N ARG A 74 0.81 -2.43 8.33
CA ARG A 74 1.67 -1.69 9.25
C ARG A 74 2.89 -2.49 9.65
N PHE A 75 4.05 -1.89 9.41
CA PHE A 75 5.34 -2.35 9.87
C PHE A 75 5.74 -1.67 11.16
N TYR A 76 6.02 -2.46 12.20
CA TYR A 76 6.62 -1.96 13.43
C TYR A 76 8.11 -2.29 13.56
N GLY A 77 8.68 -3.05 12.61
CA GLY A 77 10.13 -3.11 12.42
C GLY A 77 10.65 -1.81 11.81
N GLY A 78 11.94 -1.54 11.99
CA GLY A 78 12.71 -0.62 11.14
C GLY A 78 13.79 -1.41 10.41
N ASP A 79 14.77 -0.71 9.85
CA ASP A 79 15.84 -1.29 9.02
C ASP A 79 15.25 -1.85 7.72
N GLN A 80 14.99 -3.16 7.62
CA GLN A 80 14.45 -3.74 6.40
C GLN A 80 13.14 -4.50 6.63
N PRO A 81 12.00 -3.81 6.81
CA PRO A 81 10.68 -4.42 6.96
C PRO A 81 10.13 -5.07 5.69
N VAL A 82 10.60 -4.69 4.50
CA VAL A 82 10.21 -5.30 3.22
C VAL A 82 11.43 -5.92 2.55
N VAL A 83 11.52 -7.24 2.51
CA VAL A 83 12.71 -7.99 2.04
C VAL A 83 12.30 -8.97 0.95
N GLU A 84 12.93 -8.94 -0.22
CA GLU A 84 12.59 -9.81 -1.36
C GLU A 84 11.08 -9.92 -1.63
N SER A 85 10.37 -8.82 -1.42
CA SER A 85 8.90 -8.77 -1.41
C SER A 85 8.42 -7.58 -2.22
N THR A 86 7.19 -7.66 -2.72
CA THR A 86 6.53 -6.58 -3.45
C THR A 86 5.21 -6.20 -2.78
N ILE A 87 4.84 -4.93 -2.86
CA ILE A 87 3.60 -4.38 -2.29
C ILE A 87 2.85 -3.60 -3.38
N ASP A 88 1.61 -4.00 -3.65
CA ASP A 88 0.74 -3.39 -4.65
C ASP A 88 -0.44 -2.66 -3.99
N LEU A 89 -0.50 -1.34 -4.15
CA LEU A 89 -1.63 -0.52 -3.74
C LEU A 89 -2.70 -0.55 -4.84
N ARG A 90 -3.81 -1.25 -4.58
CA ARG A 90 -4.95 -1.42 -5.50
C ARG A 90 -6.15 -0.55 -5.13
N SER A 91 -5.95 0.41 -4.24
CA SER A 91 -6.95 1.36 -3.79
C SER A 91 -6.27 2.68 -3.44
N PHE A 92 -6.93 3.80 -3.70
CA PHE A 92 -6.47 5.11 -3.25
C PHE A 92 -6.64 5.29 -1.72
N ASP A 93 -7.50 4.48 -1.10
CA ASP A 93 -7.77 4.52 0.33
C ASP A 93 -6.95 3.49 1.13
N ALA A 94 -6.19 2.62 0.45
CA ALA A 94 -5.27 1.71 1.10
C ALA A 94 -4.07 2.47 1.70
N VAL A 95 -3.60 2.02 2.86
CA VAL A 95 -2.50 2.67 3.58
C VAL A 95 -1.42 1.67 3.98
N VAL A 96 -0.17 2.02 3.74
CA VAL A 96 0.98 1.32 4.33
C VAL A 96 1.68 2.25 5.31
N LEU A 97 1.89 1.76 6.52
CA LEU A 97 2.46 2.52 7.64
C LEU A 97 3.76 1.88 8.09
N PHE A 98 4.82 2.66 8.18
CA PHE A 98 6.09 2.27 8.78
C PHE A 98 6.29 3.07 10.07
N ASN A 99 6.44 2.38 11.20
CA ASN A 99 6.60 3.06 12.48
C ASN A 99 8.00 3.62 12.71
N ASN A 100 9.00 2.97 12.13
CA ASN A 100 10.43 3.16 12.40
C ASN A 100 11.23 3.22 11.08
N GLU A 101 10.67 3.90 10.09
CA GLU A 101 11.25 4.13 8.76
C GLU A 101 10.95 5.58 8.39
N THR A 102 11.96 6.42 8.17
CA THR A 102 11.66 7.80 7.76
C THR A 102 11.19 7.85 6.30
N PRO A 103 10.52 8.93 5.86
CA PRO A 103 10.20 9.10 4.44
C PRO A 103 11.42 8.98 3.52
N ASP A 104 12.56 9.55 3.91
CA ASP A 104 13.79 9.52 3.11
C ASP A 104 14.36 8.09 3.02
N ASP A 105 14.38 7.37 4.14
CA ASP A 105 14.85 5.98 4.17
C ASP A 105 13.91 5.07 3.35
N PHE A 106 12.58 5.24 3.49
CA PHE A 106 11.60 4.54 2.66
C PHE A 106 11.85 4.75 1.16
N LEU A 107 12.06 6.01 0.74
CA LEU A 107 12.27 6.36 -0.66
C LEU A 107 13.55 5.71 -1.21
N LEU A 108 14.59 5.62 -0.40
CA LEU A 108 15.87 5.02 -0.78
C LEU A 108 15.82 3.49 -0.80
N GLU A 109 15.14 2.88 0.16
CA GLU A 109 15.25 1.43 0.41
C GLU A 109 14.07 0.60 -0.11
N HIS A 110 12.90 1.20 -0.26
CA HIS A 110 11.64 0.46 -0.41
C HIS A 110 10.80 0.89 -1.61
N LEU A 111 10.96 2.11 -2.14
CA LEU A 111 10.12 2.61 -3.24
C LEU A 111 10.07 1.65 -4.45
N ASN A 112 11.21 1.04 -4.81
CA ASN A 112 11.30 0.09 -5.92
C ASN A 112 10.58 -1.25 -5.68
N LYS A 113 10.10 -1.50 -4.46
CA LYS A 113 9.32 -2.69 -4.06
C LYS A 113 7.82 -2.44 -4.16
N PHE A 114 7.41 -1.21 -4.47
CA PHE A 114 6.02 -0.80 -4.52
C PHE A 114 5.50 -0.65 -5.95
N THR A 115 4.24 -1.03 -6.13
CA THR A 115 3.44 -0.72 -7.31
C THR A 115 2.12 -0.07 -6.92
N VAL A 116 1.55 0.67 -7.85
CA VAL A 116 0.24 1.31 -7.73
C VAL A 116 -0.59 0.86 -8.93
N PHE A 117 -1.63 0.06 -8.68
CA PHE A 117 -2.40 -0.66 -9.70
C PHE A 117 -1.50 -1.42 -10.70
N GLY A 118 -0.45 -2.07 -10.20
CA GLY A 118 0.51 -2.83 -11.00
C GLY A 118 1.56 -2.00 -11.77
N ALA A 119 1.48 -0.66 -11.76
CA ALA A 119 2.53 0.19 -12.31
C ALA A 119 3.63 0.47 -11.25
N PRO A 120 4.92 0.56 -11.60
CA PRO A 120 5.98 0.92 -10.65
C PRO A 120 5.66 2.22 -9.90
N ALA A 121 5.93 2.24 -8.59
CA ALA A 121 5.72 3.43 -7.78
C ALA A 121 6.75 4.52 -8.08
N GLU A 122 6.28 5.76 -8.17
CA GLU A 122 7.09 6.98 -8.34
C GLU A 122 6.52 8.08 -7.43
N GLU A 123 7.34 8.55 -6.49
CA GLU A 123 6.95 9.54 -5.49
C GLU A 123 6.50 10.86 -6.13
N GLY A 124 5.35 11.37 -5.69
CA GLY A 124 4.73 12.58 -6.24
C GLY A 124 4.01 12.38 -7.57
N VAL A 125 4.10 11.18 -8.18
CA VAL A 125 3.40 10.84 -9.43
C VAL A 125 2.20 9.96 -9.16
N ASN A 126 2.42 8.75 -8.64
CA ASN A 126 1.34 7.79 -8.34
C ASN A 126 1.33 7.35 -6.88
N ILE A 127 2.32 7.74 -6.09
CA ILE A 127 2.40 7.49 -4.65
C ILE A 127 2.77 8.78 -3.91
N ARG A 128 2.37 8.87 -2.66
CA ARG A 128 2.75 9.93 -1.72
C ARG A 128 3.31 9.29 -0.46
N VAL A 129 4.46 9.79 -0.02
CA VAL A 129 5.08 9.42 1.24
C VAL A 129 5.09 10.63 2.18
N THR A 130 4.51 10.49 3.36
CA THR A 130 4.48 11.55 4.39
C THR A 130 4.99 11.04 5.73
N THR A 131 5.36 11.95 6.61
CA THR A 131 5.74 11.63 7.98
C THR A 131 4.58 10.98 8.75
N PHE A 132 4.89 9.93 9.50
CA PHE A 132 3.97 9.22 10.39
C PHE A 132 4.67 8.97 11.73
N ASN A 133 3.92 8.90 12.83
CA ASN A 133 4.48 8.67 14.17
C ASN A 133 5.61 9.67 14.54
N GLY A 134 5.42 10.95 14.23
CA GLY A 134 6.46 11.98 14.34
C GLY A 134 7.40 11.96 13.13
N VAL A 135 8.69 12.17 13.36
CA VAL A 135 9.72 12.18 12.31
C VAL A 135 10.32 10.80 12.02
N LEU A 136 9.91 9.77 12.77
CA LEU A 136 10.53 8.44 12.75
C LEU A 136 9.84 7.44 11.81
N GLY A 137 8.64 7.78 11.31
CA GLY A 137 7.83 6.88 10.52
C GLY A 137 7.40 7.51 9.19
N ALA A 138 6.92 6.64 8.31
CA ALA A 138 6.40 6.99 6.99
C ALA A 138 4.99 6.42 6.80
N GLN A 139 4.12 7.21 6.18
CA GLN A 139 2.83 6.78 5.66
C GLN A 139 2.88 6.84 4.15
N VAL A 140 2.42 5.78 3.51
CA VAL A 140 2.47 5.59 2.07
C VAL A 140 1.06 5.35 1.55
N GLN A 141 0.65 6.13 0.56
CA GLN A 141 -0.67 6.04 -0.07
C GLN A 141 -0.58 6.29 -1.58
N ALA A 142 -1.46 5.66 -2.34
CA ALA A 142 -1.58 5.93 -3.77
C ALA A 142 -2.18 7.32 -4.01
N LEU A 143 -1.70 8.00 -5.05
CA LEU A 143 -2.26 9.27 -5.51
C LEU A 143 -3.25 9.02 -6.63
N ALA A 144 -4.46 9.54 -6.49
CA ALA A 144 -5.37 9.67 -7.62
C ALA A 144 -4.75 10.64 -8.63
N VAL A 145 -4.49 10.15 -9.85
CA VAL A 145 -4.20 11.05 -10.97
C VAL A 145 -5.48 11.86 -11.19
N PRO A 146 -5.46 13.20 -11.05
CA PRO A 146 -6.65 13.98 -11.32
C PRO A 146 -7.00 13.83 -12.80
N GLU A 147 -8.17 13.26 -13.08
CA GLU A 147 -8.76 13.29 -14.43
C GLU A 147 -8.76 14.74 -14.93
N PRO A 148 -8.34 15.02 -16.18
CA PRO A 148 -8.43 16.36 -16.72
C PRO A 148 -9.88 16.81 -16.63
N SER A 149 -10.13 17.85 -15.83
CA SER A 149 -11.48 18.36 -15.63
C SER A 149 -12.16 18.57 -16.98
N SER A 150 -13.34 17.99 -17.16
CA SER A 150 -14.12 18.06 -18.40
C SER A 150 -14.41 19.50 -18.83
N VAL A 151 -14.33 20.46 -17.89
CA VAL A 151 -14.33 21.91 -18.14
C VAL A 151 -13.26 22.34 -19.15
N ALA A 152 -12.03 21.81 -19.07
CA ALA A 152 -10.96 22.13 -20.01
C ALA A 152 -11.25 21.56 -21.42
N VAL A 153 -11.87 20.39 -21.50
CA VAL A 153 -12.26 19.75 -22.77
C VAL A 153 -13.41 20.50 -23.44
N TYR A 154 -14.43 20.91 -22.69
CA TYR A 154 -15.52 21.73 -23.22
C TYR A 154 -15.09 23.16 -23.57
N ALA A 155 -14.14 23.75 -22.85
CA ALA A 155 -13.56 25.05 -23.18
C ALA A 155 -12.78 25.00 -24.51
N ALA A 156 -11.99 23.95 -24.73
CA ALA A 156 -11.27 23.76 -25.99
C ALA A 156 -12.22 23.54 -27.19
N LEU A 157 -13.28 22.76 -27.00
CA LEU A 157 -14.30 22.50 -28.04
C LEU A 157 -15.13 23.74 -28.37
N SER A 158 -15.53 24.53 -27.36
CA SER A 158 -16.30 25.76 -27.57
C SER A 158 -15.46 26.85 -28.26
N LEU A 159 -14.17 26.97 -27.94
CA LEU A 159 -13.26 27.90 -28.63
C LEU A 159 -13.06 27.50 -30.11
N GLY A 160 -12.91 26.21 -30.41
CA GLY A 160 -12.81 25.70 -31.78
C GLY A 160 -14.07 25.96 -32.63
N LEU A 161 -15.25 25.86 -32.03
CA LEU A 161 -16.54 26.16 -32.68
C LEU A 161 -16.73 27.67 -32.96
N PHE A 162 -16.25 28.55 -32.07
CA PHE A 162 -16.30 30.00 -32.29
C PHE A 162 -15.34 30.48 -33.39
N VAL A 163 -14.15 29.88 -33.51
CA VAL A 163 -13.20 30.22 -34.58
C VAL A 163 -13.71 29.78 -35.95
N ARG A 164 -14.45 28.66 -36.02
CA ARG A 164 -15.02 28.15 -37.28
C ARG A 164 -16.20 28.97 -37.81
N ARG A 165 -16.94 29.66 -36.94
CA ARG A 165 -18.09 30.52 -37.33
C ARG A 165 -17.71 31.91 -37.86
N ARG A 166 -16.46 32.35 -37.71
CA ARG A 166 -16.00 33.68 -38.17
C ARG A 166 -15.33 33.67 -39.55
N ARG A 167 -15.47 32.60 -40.34
CA ARG A 167 -14.89 32.46 -41.69
C ARG A 167 -15.94 32.31 -42.81
N CYS A 168 -17.13 32.88 -42.65
CA CYS A 168 -18.11 33.06 -43.73
C CYS A 168 -18.53 34.53 -43.78
#